data_AF-A0A2D5BS22-F1
#
_entry.id   AF-A0A2D5BS22-F1
#
_cell.length_a   1.000
_cell.length_b   1.000
_cell.length_c   1.000
_cell.angle_alpha   90.00
_cell.angle_beta   90.00
_cell.angle_gamma   90.00
#
_symmetry.space_group_name_H-M   'P 1'
#
loop_
_entity.id
_entity.type
_entity.pdbx_description
1 polymer ?
#
loop_
_entity_poly.entity_id
_entity_poly.type
_entity_poly.pdbx_seq_one_letter_code
_entity_poly.pdbx_strand_id
1 'polypeptide(L)'
;MGQLTRTLQGLLDELANVGTSLLLVLVIVDFMFPGSTGIVHNISLVLSSLSKEGQFSLVALLLFLLVHHRSRTNRSSAADSVAG
;
A
#
# COMPACT_ATOMS: atom_id res chain seq x y z
N MET A 1 27.22 -3.71 3.32
CA MET A 1 25.89 -4.25 2.96
C MET A 1 24.77 -3.21 2.82
N GLY A 2 24.96 -1.92 3.14
CA GLY A 2 23.89 -0.91 3.04
C GLY A 2 23.60 -0.35 1.64
N GLN A 3 24.46 -0.59 0.64
CA GLN A 3 24.24 -0.12 -0.73
C GLN A 3 23.26 -1.02 -1.49
N LEU A 4 23.42 -2.35 -1.40
CA LEU A 4 22.51 -3.32 -2.03
C LEU A 4 21.07 -3.17 -1.54
N THR A 5 20.85 -2.98 -0.24
CA THR A 5 19.51 -2.75 0.30
C THR A 5 18.87 -1.47 -0.24
N ARG A 6 19.62 -0.38 -0.40
CA ARG A 6 19.11 0.86 -0.99
C ARG A 6 18.75 0.71 -2.46
N THR A 7 19.56 -0.01 -3.24
CA THR A 7 19.26 -0.29 -4.65
C THR A 7 18.02 -1.18 -4.80
N LEU A 8 17.89 -2.20 -3.95
CA LEU A 8 16.70 -3.04 -3.91
C LEU A 8 15.45 -2.26 -3.47
N GLN A 9 15.60 -1.34 -2.51
CA GLN A 9 14.51 -0.45 -2.10
C GLN A 9 14.03 0.43 -3.27
N GLY A 10 14.96 1.07 -3.98
CA GLY A 10 14.62 1.93 -5.12
C GLY A 10 13.93 1.16 -6.26
N LEU A 11 14.38 -0.06 -6.56
CA LEU A 11 13.71 -0.93 -7.52
C LEU A 11 12.31 -1.36 -7.06
N LEU A 12 12.13 -1.62 -5.77
CA LEU A 12 10.81 -1.91 -5.20
C LEU A 12 9.87 -0.71 -5.36
N ASP A 13 10.37 0.50 -5.07
CA ASP A 13 9.56 1.73 -5.16
C ASP A 13 9.16 2.02 -6.61
N GLU A 14 10.07 1.86 -7.57
CA GLU A 14 9.77 2.00 -9.00
C GLU A 14 8.77 0.96 -9.48
N LEU A 15 8.97 -0.31 -9.12
CA LEU A 15 8.08 -1.39 -9.50
C LEU A 15 6.69 -1.22 -8.86
N ALA A 16 6.63 -0.76 -7.60
CA ALA A 16 5.38 -0.44 -6.93
C ALA A 16 4.66 0.71 -7.64
N ASN A 17 5.37 1.75 -8.08
CA ASN A 17 4.77 2.88 -8.79
C ASN A 17 4.19 2.46 -10.15
N VAL A 18 4.97 1.74 -10.95
CA VAL A 18 4.52 1.20 -12.24
C VAL A 18 3.39 0.20 -12.06
N GLY A 19 3.53 -0.72 -11.09
CA GLY A 19 2.52 -1.72 -10.76
C GLY A 19 1.20 -1.09 -10.32
N THR A 20 1.25 -0.07 -9.47
CA THR A 20 0.04 0.64 -9.01
C THR A 20 -0.66 1.37 -10.15
N SER A 21 0.10 2.06 -11.01
CA SER A 21 -0.46 2.74 -12.18
C SER A 21 -1.13 1.74 -13.14
N LEU A 22 -0.45 0.63 -13.44
CA LEU A 22 -0.98 -0.40 -14.31
C LEU A 22 -2.23 -1.08 -13.72
N LEU A 23 -2.22 -1.39 -12.43
CA LEU A 23 -3.35 -1.98 -11.72
C LEU A 23 -4.56 -1.02 -11.75
N LEU A 24 -4.34 0.28 -11.57
CA LEU A 24 -5.38 1.29 -11.67
C LEU A 24 -6.01 1.33 -13.07
N VAL A 25 -5.17 1.36 -14.11
CA VAL A 25 -5.63 1.33 -15.51
C VAL A 25 -6.44 0.07 -15.77
N LEU A 26 -5.96 -1.09 -15.33
CA LEU A 26 -6.63 -2.37 -15.52
C LEU A 26 -7.98 -2.43 -14.80
N VAL A 27 -8.09 -1.89 -13.58
CA VAL A 27 -9.35 -1.76 -12.84
C VAL A 27 -10.33 -0.85 -13.58
N ILE A 28 -9.85 0.29 -14.11
CA ILE A 28 -10.69 1.20 -14.89
C ILE A 28 -11.19 0.50 -16.16
N VAL A 29 -10.33 -0.24 -16.87
CA VAL A 29 -10.72 -1.02 -18.05
C VAL A 29 -11.74 -2.08 -17.68
N ASP A 30 -11.54 -2.82 -16.59
CA ASP A 30 -12.49 -3.84 -16.13
C ASP A 30 -13.84 -3.24 -15.71
N PHE A 31 -13.85 -2.01 -15.21
CA PHE A 31 -15.06 -1.27 -14.90
C PHE A 31 -15.80 -0.81 -16.16
N MET A 32 -15.07 -0.34 -17.18
CA MET A 32 -15.65 0.10 -18.46
C MET A 32 -16.10 -1.07 -19.35
N PHE A 33 -15.43 -2.21 -19.23
CA PHE A 33 -15.71 -3.44 -19.97
C PHE A 33 -15.81 -4.61 -18.99
N PRO A 34 -16.95 -4.76 -18.30
CA PRO A 34 -17.12 -5.77 -17.25
C PRO A 34 -16.82 -7.17 -17.79
N GLY A 35 -15.84 -7.84 -17.17
CA GLY A 35 -15.42 -9.20 -17.53
C GLY A 35 -14.27 -9.27 -18.55
N SER A 36 -13.72 -8.14 -19.00
CA SER A 36 -12.60 -8.07 -19.94
C SER A 36 -11.28 -8.57 -19.34
N THR A 37 -10.96 -8.17 -18.11
CA THR A 37 -9.68 -8.53 -17.46
C THR A 37 -9.88 -9.45 -16.27
N GLY A 38 -11.06 -9.43 -15.63
CA GLY A 38 -11.37 -10.24 -14.44
C GLY A 38 -10.60 -9.79 -13.19
N ILE A 39 -9.97 -8.61 -13.24
CA ILE A 39 -9.15 -8.10 -12.16
C ILE A 39 -10.01 -7.68 -10.96
N VAL A 40 -11.19 -7.12 -11.20
CA VAL A 40 -12.15 -6.79 -10.12
C VAL A 40 -12.62 -8.06 -9.42
N HIS A 41 -12.83 -9.16 -10.14
CA HIS A 41 -13.19 -10.45 -9.54
C HIS A 41 -12.06 -10.99 -8.66
N ASN A 42 -10.80 -10.98 -9.14
CA ASN A 42 -9.65 -11.39 -8.34
C ASN A 42 -9.45 -10.51 -7.10
N ILE A 43 -9.59 -9.19 -7.23
CA ILE A 43 -9.53 -8.26 -6.10
C ILE A 43 -10.64 -8.58 -5.09
N SER A 44 -11.87 -8.86 -5.55
CA SER A 44 -12.99 -9.21 -4.68
C SER A 44 -12.79 -10.53 -3.92
N LEU A 45 -12.11 -11.51 -4.51
CA LEU A 45 -11.75 -12.76 -3.84
C LEU A 45 -10.75 -12.52 -2.71
N VAL A 46 -9.72 -11.71 -2.95
CA VAL A 46 -8.74 -11.33 -1.93
C VAL A 46 -9.41 -10.55 -0.79
N LEU A 47 -10.26 -9.58 -1.12
CA LEU A 47 -11.06 -8.81 -0.14
C LEU A 47 -12.02 -9.72 0.65
N SER A 48 -12.61 -10.74 0.01
CA SER A 48 -13.49 -11.70 0.68
C SER A 48 -12.73 -12.54 1.70
N SER A 49 -11.50 -12.96 1.37
CA SER A 49 -10.62 -13.66 2.33
C SER A 49 -10.25 -12.78 3.51
N LEU A 50 -9.91 -11.51 3.26
CA LEU A 50 -9.66 -10.53 4.33
C LEU A 50 -10.89 -10.30 5.22
N SER A 51 -12.10 -10.36 4.66
CA SER A 51 -13.34 -10.23 5.43
C SER A 51 -13.64 -11.46 6.28
N LYS A 52 -13.30 -12.67 5.82
CA LYS A 52 -13.45 -13.92 6.58
C LYS A 52 -12.51 -13.97 7.77
N GLU A 53 -11.28 -13.48 7.61
CA GLU A 53 -10.27 -13.34 8.65
C GLU A 53 -10.25 -11.92 9.26
N GLY A 54 -11.37 -11.19 9.16
CA GLY A 54 -11.46 -9.75 9.41
C GLY A 54 -10.90 -9.28 10.75
N GLN A 55 -10.91 -10.12 11.79
CA GLN A 55 -10.31 -9.81 13.08
C GLN A 55 -8.78 -9.62 13.00
N PHE A 56 -8.08 -10.47 12.26
CA PHE A 56 -6.63 -10.38 12.09
C PHE A 56 -6.24 -9.25 11.14
N SER A 57 -7.05 -9.02 10.09
CA SER A 57 -6.88 -7.90 9.16
C SER A 57 -7.05 -6.55 9.87
N LEU A 58 -8.05 -6.42 10.75
CA LEU A 58 -8.28 -5.18 11.49
C LEU A 58 -7.15 -4.88 12.48
N VAL A 59 -6.61 -5.90 13.15
CA VAL A 59 -5.43 -5.76 14.03
C VAL A 59 -4.18 -5.40 13.23
N ALA A 60 -3.97 -6.03 12.06
CA ALA A 60 -2.86 -5.70 11.16
C ALA A 60 -2.97 -4.26 10.63
N LEU A 61 -4.18 -3.81 10.26
CA LEU A 61 -4.45 -2.44 9.82
C LEU A 61 -4.26 -1.44 10.96
N LEU A 62 -4.69 -1.78 12.18
CA LEU A 62 -4.48 -0.98 13.37
C LEU A 62 -2.99 -0.81 13.68
N LEU A 63 -2.22 -1.90 13.62
CA LEU A 63 -0.76 -1.86 13.78
C LEU A 63 -0.08 -1.05 12.68
N PHE A 64 -0.50 -1.23 11.43
CA PHE A 64 0.00 -0.47 10.29
C PHE A 64 -0.27 1.04 10.46
N LEU A 65 -1.50 1.42 10.82
CA LEU A 65 -1.87 2.80 11.11
C LEU A 65 -1.09 3.36 12.30
N LEU A 66 -0.87 2.57 13.35
CA LEU A 66 -0.11 3.00 14.52
C LEU A 66 1.36 3.26 14.19
N VAL A 67 1.99 2.39 13.40
CA VAL A 67 3.37 2.56 12.91
C VAL A 67 3.47 3.79 12.00
N HIS A 68 2.51 3.95 11.09
CA HIS A 68 2.51 5.08 10.15
C HIS A 68 2.21 6.42 10.86
N HIS A 69 1.29 6.43 11.81
CA HIS A 69 0.99 7.59 12.65
C HIS A 69 2.20 7.98 13.51
N ARG A 70 2.86 7.00 14.14
CA ARG A 70 4.09 7.24 14.92
C ARG A 70 5.22 7.81 14.07
N SER A 71 5.36 7.36 12.82
CA SER A 71 6.32 7.94 11.88
C SER A 71 6.02 9.40 11.53
N ARG A 72 4.74 9.80 11.49
CA ARG A 72 4.34 11.19 11.24
C ARG A 72 4.54 12.09 12.46
N THR A 73 4.17 11.64 13.65
CA THR A 73 4.27 12.45 14.89
C THR A 73 5.72 12.76 15.27
N ASN A 74 6.65 11.82 15.10
CA ASN A 74 8.08 12.09 15.32
C ASN A 74 8.63 13.18 14.37
N ARG A 75 8.02 13.37 13.20
CA ARG A 75 8.48 14.34 12.21
C ARG A 75 7.97 15.76 12.51
N SER A 76 6.83 15.92 13.19
CA SER A 76 6.34 17.26 13.61
C SER A 76 7.16 17.80 14.80
N SER A 77 7.53 16.95 15.75
CA SER A 77 8.35 17.37 16.90
C SER A 77 9.77 17.80 16.51
N ALA A 78 10.34 17.22 15.44
CA ALA A 78 11.64 17.64 14.92
C ALA A 78 11.59 18.99 14.16
N ALA A 79 10.46 19.33 13.54
CA ALA A 79 10.27 20.61 12.85
C ALA A 79 10.14 21.78 13.84
N ASP A 80 9.46 21.56 14.96
CA ASP A 80 9.31 22.57 16.02
C ASP A 80 10.62 22.86 16.78
N SER A 81 11.53 21.88 16.86
CA SER A 81 12.83 22.02 17.54
C SER A 81 13.88 22.80 16.73
N VAL A 82 13.68 23.01 15.43
CA VAL A 82 14.63 23.74 14.56
C VAL A 82 14.22 25.22 14.39
N ALA A 83 12.98 25.55 14.77
CA ALA A 83 12.42 26.91 14.68
C ALA A 83 12.46 27.71 15.99
N GLY A 84 12.95 27.12 17.09
CA GLY A 84 13.20 27.80 18.37
C GLY A 84 14.69 27.92 18.65
#